data_AF-A0A7W7H104-F1
#
_entry.id   AF-A0A7W7H104-F1
#
_cell.length_a   1.000
_cell.length_b   1.000
_cell.length_c   1.000
_cell.angle_alpha   90.00
_cell.angle_beta   90.00
_cell.angle_gamma   90.00
#
_symmetry.space_group_name_H-M   'P 1'
#
loop_
_entity.id
_entity.type
_entity.pdbx_description
1 polymer ?
#
loop_
_entity_poly.entity_id
_entity_poly.type
_entity_poly.pdbx_seq_one_letter_code
_entity_poly.pdbx_strand_id
1 'polypeptide(L)'
;MRTTQKWIMAVVAAVLLTCTGLGLVARHRYHEAKDRRDLLDLTIGWNRPLDELRVPDEMPADPGSGEISAYGLRLSLGIVSYSVLLVAERGEPLWSVSCGATAVVVCTDLGDGYTLLTEFDTDNSDPATIVRRRIGDLMFEAGVPGHRPDLVDRLRGLITATHAPDDAELLRLLRSDYYQTDWS
;
A
#
# COMPACT_ATOMS: atom_id res chain seq x y z
N MET A 1 44.17 19.03 42.97
CA MET A 1 44.19 18.49 41.58
C MET A 1 43.17 17.39 41.32
N ARG A 2 42.95 16.41 42.22
CA ARG A 2 41.96 15.32 41.99
C ARG A 2 40.48 15.75 41.91
N THR A 3 40.10 16.84 42.55
CA THR A 3 38.71 17.35 42.57
C THR A 3 38.34 18.11 41.29
N THR A 4 39.25 18.94 40.76
CA THR A 4 39.05 19.70 39.52
C THR A 4 38.88 18.78 38.30
N GLN A 5 39.62 17.68 38.22
CA GLN A 5 39.52 16.71 37.14
C GLN A 5 38.16 15.96 37.11
N LYS A 6 37.57 15.68 38.29
CA LYS A 6 36.24 15.06 38.39
C LYS A 6 35.13 15.99 37.90
N TRP A 7 35.21 17.28 38.24
CA TRP A 7 34.25 18.28 37.79
C TRP A 7 34.31 18.50 36.27
N ILE A 8 35.51 18.57 35.70
CA ILE A 8 35.68 18.69 34.25
C ILE A 8 35.06 17.48 33.52
N MET A 9 35.32 16.26 33.98
CA MET A 9 34.73 15.04 33.42
C MET A 9 33.20 15.04 33.50
N ALA A 10 32.63 15.45 34.63
CA ALA A 10 31.18 15.52 34.81
C ALA A 10 30.52 16.54 33.88
N VAL A 11 31.14 17.71 33.70
CA VAL A 11 30.65 18.75 32.79
C VAL A 11 30.75 18.29 31.34
N VAL A 12 31.87 17.68 30.93
CA VAL A 12 32.04 17.14 29.58
C VAL A 12 31.00 16.04 29.30
N ALA A 13 30.78 15.12 30.24
CA ALA A 13 29.76 14.09 30.10
C ALA A 13 28.34 14.69 29.97
N ALA A 14 28.01 15.71 30.77
CA ALA A 14 26.72 16.40 30.70
C ALA A 14 26.51 17.13 29.36
N VAL A 15 27.57 17.76 28.83
CA VAL A 15 27.53 18.42 27.51
C VAL A 15 27.37 17.39 26.40
N LEU A 16 28.11 16.27 26.44
CA LEU A 16 27.99 15.21 25.44
C LEU A 16 26.58 14.61 25.44
N LEU A 17 25.99 14.38 26.62
CA LEU A 17 24.63 13.86 26.77
C LEU A 17 23.57 14.85 26.24
N THR A 18 23.73 16.15 26.51
CA THR A 18 22.81 17.16 25.97
C THR A 18 22.95 17.30 24.45
N CYS A 19 24.17 17.30 23.91
CA CYS A 19 24.40 17.32 22.47
C CYS A 19 23.85 16.08 21.75
N THR A 20 24.03 14.88 22.31
CA THR A 20 23.45 13.65 21.73
C THR A 20 21.93 13.66 21.82
N GLY A 21 21.35 14.07 22.95
CA GLY A 21 19.90 14.21 23.10
C GLY A 21 19.30 15.19 22.09
N LEU A 22 19.88 16.38 21.93
CA LEU A 22 19.45 17.37 20.94
C LEU A 22 19.61 16.85 19.51
N GLY A 23 20.71 16.15 19.21
CA GLY A 23 20.96 15.55 17.90
C GLY A 23 19.91 14.49 17.54
N LEU A 24 19.52 13.64 18.50
CA LEU A 24 18.46 12.64 18.30
C LEU A 24 17.10 13.28 18.06
N VAL A 25 16.74 14.32 18.82
CA VAL A 25 15.48 15.04 18.63
C VAL A 25 15.44 15.74 17.26
N ALA A 26 16.54 16.39 16.86
CA ALA A 26 16.64 17.02 15.55
C ALA A 26 16.52 16.00 14.41
N ARG A 27 17.19 14.84 14.54
CA ARG A 27 17.10 13.75 13.57
C ARG A 27 15.69 13.18 13.47
N HIS A 28 15.03 12.96 14.61
CA HIS A 28 13.67 12.44 14.63
C HIS A 28 12.69 13.40 13.93
N ARG A 29 12.74 14.69 14.28
CA ARG A 29 11.91 15.72 13.62
C ARG A 29 12.18 15.85 12.13
N TYR A 30 13.44 15.69 11.71
CA TYR A 30 13.78 15.67 10.29
C TYR A 30 13.12 14.49 9.57
N HIS A 31 13.19 13.28 10.15
CA HIS A 31 12.54 12.10 9.57
C HIS A 31 11.02 12.25 9.54
N GLU A 32 10.38 12.71 10.62
CA GLU A 32 8.93 12.98 10.62
C GLU A 32 8.51 14.01 9.55
N ALA A 33 9.29 15.08 9.40
CA ALA A 33 9.01 16.11 8.39
C ALA A 33 9.21 15.58 6.96
N LYS A 34 10.18 14.68 6.76
CA LYS A 34 10.39 13.99 5.49
C LYS A 34 9.24 13.03 5.19
N ASP A 35 8.92 12.15 6.13
CA ASP A 35 7.84 11.17 6.04
C ASP A 35 6.51 11.82 5.69
N ARG A 36 6.16 12.93 6.36
CA ARG A 36 4.95 13.68 6.06
C ARG A 36 4.94 14.24 4.62
N ARG A 37 6.08 14.70 4.11
CA ARG A 37 6.18 15.22 2.75
C ARG A 37 6.10 14.11 1.71
N ASP A 38 6.85 13.04 1.92
CA ASP A 38 6.84 11.86 1.07
C ASP A 38 5.40 11.31 0.99
N LEU A 39 4.68 11.25 2.11
CA LEU A 39 3.29 10.78 2.11
C LEU A 39 2.37 11.70 1.30
N LEU A 40 2.51 13.03 1.46
CA LEU A 40 1.73 14.00 0.68
C LEU A 40 2.01 13.88 -0.83
N ASP A 41 3.27 13.68 -1.20
CA ASP A 41 3.69 13.51 -2.59
C ASP A 41 3.15 12.19 -3.17
N LEU A 42 3.36 11.08 -2.46
CA LEU A 42 2.92 9.74 -2.86
C LEU A 42 1.39 9.59 -2.90
N THR A 43 0.65 10.44 -2.18
CA THR A 43 -0.82 10.41 -2.14
C THR A 43 -1.49 11.53 -2.93
N ILE A 44 -0.72 12.40 -3.62
CA ILE A 44 -1.27 13.59 -4.30
C ILE A 44 -2.34 13.27 -5.35
N GLY A 45 -2.28 12.07 -5.93
CA GLY A 45 -3.27 11.59 -6.88
C GLY A 45 -4.62 11.23 -6.26
N TRP A 46 -4.67 10.92 -4.96
CA TRP A 46 -5.90 10.50 -4.28
C TRP A 46 -6.75 11.71 -3.91
N ASN A 47 -7.99 11.72 -4.39
CA ASN A 47 -8.92 12.83 -4.22
C ASN A 47 -9.97 12.60 -3.11
N ARG A 48 -9.75 11.60 -2.26
CA ARG A 48 -10.63 11.25 -1.13
C ARG A 48 -9.87 11.24 0.19
N PRO A 49 -10.56 11.16 1.33
CA PRO A 49 -9.90 10.91 2.61
C PRO A 49 -9.04 9.64 2.59
N LEU A 50 -7.86 9.67 3.22
CA LEU A 50 -6.96 8.51 3.28
C LEU A 50 -7.50 7.38 4.15
N ASP A 51 -8.40 7.68 5.09
CA ASP A 51 -9.09 6.69 5.92
C ASP A 51 -10.19 5.93 5.16
N GLU A 52 -10.48 6.30 3.90
CA GLU A 52 -11.25 5.47 2.97
C GLU A 52 -10.38 4.43 2.25
N LEU A 53 -9.05 4.60 2.25
CA LEU A 53 -8.17 3.55 1.78
C LEU A 53 -8.26 2.35 2.72
N ARG A 54 -8.10 1.19 2.11
CA ARG A 54 -8.13 -0.09 2.79
C ARG A 54 -6.96 -0.91 2.28
N VAL A 55 -6.27 -1.55 3.20
CA VAL A 55 -5.19 -2.50 2.90
C VAL A 55 -5.52 -3.84 3.55
N PRO A 56 -5.04 -4.97 3.01
CA PRO A 56 -5.28 -6.27 3.62
C PRO A 56 -4.67 -6.36 5.03
N ASP A 57 -5.37 -7.02 5.96
CA ASP A 57 -4.83 -7.30 7.30
C ASP A 57 -3.62 -8.24 7.23
N GLU A 58 -3.67 -9.20 6.31
CA GLU A 58 -2.58 -10.13 6.04
C GLU A 58 -1.71 -9.63 4.90
N MET A 59 -0.61 -8.96 5.25
CA MET A 59 0.43 -8.60 4.30
C MET A 59 1.67 -9.49 4.45
N PRO A 60 2.36 -9.82 3.34
CA PRO A 60 3.70 -10.41 3.44
C PRO A 60 4.63 -9.48 4.21
N ALA A 61 5.65 -10.06 4.86
CA ALA A 61 6.60 -9.32 5.69
C ALA A 61 7.37 -8.23 4.91
N ASP A 62 7.58 -8.50 3.63
CA ASP A 62 8.13 -7.56 2.65
C ASP A 62 7.04 -7.33 1.58
N PRO A 63 6.09 -6.41 1.83
CA PRO A 63 5.15 -6.02 0.81
C PRO A 63 5.96 -5.42 -0.34
N GLY A 64 5.63 -5.81 -1.57
CA GLY A 64 6.25 -5.19 -2.74
C GLY A 64 5.84 -3.72 -2.86
N SER A 65 5.92 -3.18 -4.07
CA SER A 65 5.61 -1.77 -4.33
C SER A 65 4.11 -1.48 -4.34
N GLY A 66 3.72 -0.32 -3.82
CA GLY A 66 2.40 0.27 -3.96
C GLY A 66 2.41 1.55 -4.79
N GLU A 67 1.26 1.86 -5.39
CA GLU A 67 1.00 3.10 -6.11
C GLU A 67 -0.41 3.60 -5.79
N ILE A 68 -0.53 4.92 -5.64
CA ILE A 68 -1.81 5.62 -5.54
C ILE A 68 -1.98 6.53 -6.74
N SER A 69 -3.18 6.51 -7.30
CA SER A 69 -3.59 7.38 -8.40
C SER A 69 -4.96 7.99 -8.13
N ALA A 70 -5.43 8.83 -9.06
CA ALA A 70 -6.81 9.34 -9.05
C ALA A 70 -7.88 8.26 -9.20
N TYR A 71 -7.49 7.02 -9.53
CA TYR A 71 -8.42 5.90 -9.76
C TYR A 71 -8.39 4.85 -8.66
N GLY A 72 -7.45 4.93 -7.71
CA GLY A 72 -7.32 3.89 -6.69
C GLY A 72 -5.92 3.69 -6.13
N LEU A 73 -5.85 2.71 -5.24
CA LEU A 73 -4.63 2.10 -4.70
C LEU A 73 -4.37 0.80 -5.43
N ARG A 74 -3.10 0.54 -5.77
CA ARG A 74 -2.61 -0.76 -6.21
C ARG A 74 -1.41 -1.16 -5.40
N LEU A 75 -1.39 -2.40 -4.93
CA LEU A 75 -0.30 -3.01 -4.17
C LEU A 75 0.17 -4.28 -4.88
N SER A 76 1.48 -4.46 -4.94
CA SER A 76 2.11 -5.74 -5.29
C SER A 76 2.53 -6.44 -4.01
N LEU A 77 1.95 -7.60 -3.71
CA LEU A 77 2.18 -8.40 -2.52
C LEU A 77 2.86 -9.72 -2.90
N GLY A 78 4.01 -9.61 -3.58
CA GLY A 78 4.71 -10.74 -4.19
C GLY A 78 4.02 -11.19 -5.48
N ILE A 79 3.48 -12.42 -5.49
CA ILE A 79 2.71 -12.92 -6.65
C ILE A 79 1.27 -12.43 -6.67
N VAL A 80 0.81 -11.81 -5.58
CA VAL A 80 -0.56 -11.31 -5.44
C VAL A 80 -0.59 -9.84 -5.79
N SER A 81 -1.50 -9.42 -6.66
CA SER A 81 -1.89 -8.02 -6.78
C SER A 81 -3.10 -7.75 -5.87
N TYR A 82 -3.12 -6.59 -5.23
CA TYR A 82 -4.28 -6.08 -4.52
C TYR A 82 -4.60 -4.68 -5.03
N SER A 83 -5.87 -4.35 -5.23
CA SER A 83 -6.27 -3.02 -5.64
C SER A 83 -7.57 -2.59 -4.97
N VAL A 84 -7.66 -1.29 -4.67
CA VAL A 84 -8.91 -0.61 -4.35
C VAL A 84 -9.15 0.41 -5.45
N LEU A 85 -10.16 0.18 -6.27
CA LEU A 85 -10.43 0.94 -7.49
C LEU A 85 -11.72 1.73 -7.36
N LEU A 86 -11.74 2.94 -7.88
CA LEU A 86 -12.96 3.69 -8.09
C LEU A 86 -13.79 3.08 -9.21
N VAL A 87 -15.09 3.01 -8.96
CA VAL A 87 -16.08 2.45 -9.87
C VAL A 87 -16.78 3.56 -10.64
N ALA A 88 -16.92 3.42 -11.95
CA ALA A 88 -17.70 4.32 -12.79
C ALA A 88 -19.21 4.21 -12.49
N GLU A 89 -20.01 5.16 -12.98
CA GLU A 89 -21.49 5.14 -12.79
C GLU A 89 -22.15 3.82 -13.24
N ARG A 90 -21.56 3.13 -14.22
CA ARG A 90 -22.07 1.83 -14.73
C ARG A 90 -21.69 0.62 -13.87
N GLY A 91 -20.99 0.83 -12.76
CA GLY A 91 -20.60 -0.25 -11.86
C GLY A 91 -19.35 -1.02 -12.25
N GLU A 92 -18.64 -0.57 -13.29
CA GLU A 92 -17.38 -1.14 -13.76
C GLU A 92 -16.19 -0.34 -13.20
N PRO A 93 -15.05 -0.99 -12.93
CA PRO A 93 -13.85 -0.29 -12.47
C PRO A 93 -13.37 0.69 -13.55
N LEU A 94 -12.88 1.86 -13.13
CA LEU A 94 -12.29 2.84 -14.07
C LEU A 94 -10.97 2.35 -14.69
N TRP A 95 -10.29 1.43 -14.01
CA TRP A 95 -8.98 0.91 -14.42
C TRP A 95 -8.80 -0.58 -14.04
N SER A 96 -9.58 -1.46 -14.69
CA SER A 96 -9.40 -2.93 -14.67
C SER A 96 -10.24 -3.55 -15.81
N VAL A 97 -10.10 -4.85 -16.07
CA VAL A 97 -10.84 -5.56 -17.12
C VAL A 97 -12.32 -5.67 -16.74
N SER A 98 -13.20 -5.26 -17.66
CA SER A 98 -14.65 -5.31 -17.47
C SER A 98 -15.20 -6.72 -17.72
N CYS A 99 -16.24 -7.11 -16.98
CA CYS A 99 -16.94 -8.38 -17.25
C CYS A 99 -17.72 -8.40 -18.57
N GLY A 100 -17.88 -7.25 -19.22
CA GLY A 100 -18.38 -7.21 -20.60
C GLY A 100 -17.36 -7.70 -21.63
N ALA A 101 -16.08 -7.83 -21.28
CA ALA A 101 -15.00 -8.22 -22.19
C ALA A 101 -14.89 -9.75 -22.33
N THR A 102 -15.92 -10.38 -22.90
CA THR A 102 -16.05 -11.86 -22.98
C THR A 102 -14.92 -12.59 -23.71
N ALA A 103 -14.12 -11.88 -24.52
CA ALA A 103 -12.95 -12.45 -25.20
C ALA A 103 -11.70 -12.55 -24.29
N VAL A 104 -11.64 -11.73 -23.24
CA VAL A 104 -10.47 -11.61 -22.36
C VAL A 104 -10.74 -12.23 -20.99
N VAL A 105 -11.99 -12.15 -20.50
CA VAL A 105 -12.33 -12.59 -19.14
C VAL A 105 -13.61 -13.40 -19.11
N VAL A 106 -13.65 -14.40 -18.22
CA VAL A 106 -14.89 -15.01 -17.72
C VAL A 106 -15.13 -14.54 -16.29
N CYS A 107 -16.37 -14.08 -16.06
CA CYS A 107 -16.82 -13.66 -14.74
C CYS A 107 -17.83 -14.65 -14.17
N THR A 108 -17.55 -15.13 -12.97
CA THR A 108 -18.41 -16.05 -12.23
C THR A 108 -18.82 -15.41 -10.91
N ASP A 109 -20.12 -15.35 -10.66
CA ASP A 109 -20.63 -14.94 -9.34
C ASP A 109 -20.28 -16.00 -8.30
N LEU A 110 -19.61 -15.59 -7.22
CA LEU A 110 -19.23 -16.47 -6.12
C LEU A 110 -20.18 -16.36 -4.92
N GLY A 111 -21.25 -15.58 -5.02
CA GLY A 111 -22.13 -15.22 -3.91
C GLY A 111 -21.54 -14.12 -3.02
N ASP A 112 -22.35 -13.60 -2.10
CA ASP A 112 -21.98 -12.58 -1.09
C ASP A 112 -21.36 -11.29 -1.64
N GLY A 113 -21.68 -10.97 -2.91
CA GLY A 113 -21.16 -9.80 -3.62
C GLY A 113 -19.74 -9.96 -4.17
N TYR A 114 -19.22 -11.19 -4.21
CA TYR A 114 -17.92 -11.51 -4.80
C TYR A 114 -18.07 -12.00 -6.24
N THR A 115 -17.14 -11.60 -7.09
CA THR A 115 -17.02 -12.11 -8.46
C THR A 115 -15.62 -12.67 -8.67
N LEU A 116 -15.54 -13.86 -9.26
CA LEU A 116 -14.31 -14.44 -9.79
C LEU A 116 -14.15 -14.02 -11.25
N LEU A 117 -13.02 -13.42 -11.56
CA LEU A 117 -12.56 -13.10 -12.90
C LEU A 117 -11.46 -14.10 -13.25
N THR A 118 -11.61 -14.78 -14.38
CA THR A 118 -10.55 -15.57 -15.00
C THR A 118 -10.18 -14.90 -16.30
N GLU A 119 -9.02 -14.24 -16.32
CA GLU A 119 -8.45 -13.67 -17.54
C GLU A 119 -7.75 -14.76 -18.34
N PHE A 120 -7.93 -14.71 -19.65
CA PHE A 120 -7.34 -15.66 -20.58
C PHE A 120 -6.05 -15.13 -21.16
N ASP A 121 -5.19 -16.07 -21.53
CA ASP A 121 -4.03 -15.80 -22.37
C ASP A 121 -4.49 -15.37 -23.77
N THR A 122 -4.20 -14.12 -24.12
CA THR A 122 -4.52 -13.48 -25.39
C THR A 122 -3.35 -12.58 -25.81
N ASP A 123 -3.31 -12.13 -27.07
CA ASP A 123 -2.24 -11.25 -27.57
C ASP A 123 -2.07 -9.94 -26.76
N ASN A 124 -3.07 -9.58 -25.95
CA ASN A 124 -3.11 -8.35 -25.16
C ASN A 124 -3.39 -8.57 -23.67
N SER A 125 -3.40 -9.81 -23.17
CA SER A 125 -3.64 -10.12 -21.76
C SER A 125 -2.95 -11.42 -21.37
N ASP A 126 -2.20 -11.39 -20.28
CA ASP A 126 -1.73 -12.61 -19.63
C ASP A 126 -2.87 -13.25 -18.84
N PRO A 127 -2.87 -14.58 -18.65
CA PRO A 127 -3.89 -15.24 -17.85
C PRO A 127 -3.76 -14.84 -16.37
N ALA A 128 -4.89 -14.66 -15.70
CA ALA A 128 -4.94 -14.32 -14.28
C ALA A 128 -6.20 -14.85 -13.59
N THR A 129 -6.11 -15.04 -12.28
CA THR A 129 -7.24 -15.36 -11.41
C THR A 129 -7.44 -14.24 -10.43
N ILE A 130 -8.59 -13.59 -10.49
CA ILE A 130 -8.89 -12.36 -9.77
C ILE A 130 -10.20 -12.52 -9.01
N VAL A 131 -10.22 -12.20 -7.73
CA VAL A 131 -11.45 -12.08 -6.95
C VAL A 131 -11.71 -10.61 -6.69
N ARG A 132 -12.93 -10.16 -6.95
CA ARG A 132 -13.35 -8.79 -6.68
C ARG A 132 -14.61 -8.72 -5.83
N ARG A 133 -14.76 -7.61 -5.13
CA ARG A 133 -15.94 -7.27 -4.35
C ARG A 133 -16.21 -5.77 -4.44
N ARG A 134 -17.44 -5.39 -4.73
CA ARG A 134 -17.87 -3.99 -4.72
C ARG A 134 -18.42 -3.61 -3.35
N ILE A 135 -17.96 -2.48 -2.80
CA ILE A 135 -18.51 -1.86 -1.60
C ILE A 135 -18.72 -0.38 -1.90
N GLY A 136 -19.98 0.03 -2.03
CA GLY A 136 -20.31 1.39 -2.46
C GLY A 136 -19.81 1.70 -3.86
N ASP A 137 -18.94 2.69 -3.97
CA ASP A 137 -18.27 3.13 -5.20
C ASP A 137 -16.81 2.67 -5.31
N LEU A 138 -16.39 1.78 -4.40
CA LEU A 138 -15.09 1.13 -4.44
C LEU A 138 -15.23 -0.33 -4.90
N MET A 139 -14.27 -0.76 -5.70
CA MET A 139 -14.06 -2.15 -6.09
C MET A 139 -12.75 -2.62 -5.47
N PHE A 140 -12.86 -3.63 -4.62
CA PHE A 140 -11.73 -4.31 -4.04
C PHE A 140 -11.39 -5.48 -4.93
N GLU A 141 -10.12 -5.65 -5.27
CA GLU A 141 -9.64 -6.66 -6.19
C GLU A 141 -8.39 -7.31 -5.62
N ALA A 142 -8.31 -8.64 -5.66
CA ALA A 142 -7.07 -9.37 -5.41
C ALA A 142 -6.86 -10.40 -6.51
N GLY A 143 -5.66 -10.45 -7.08
CA GLY A 143 -5.35 -11.27 -8.24
C GLY A 143 -4.03 -12.01 -8.13
N VAL A 144 -3.89 -13.07 -8.90
CA VAL A 144 -2.61 -13.78 -9.13
C VAL A 144 -2.45 -14.12 -10.60
N PRO A 145 -1.21 -14.15 -11.13
CA PRO A 145 -0.95 -14.65 -12.46
C PRO A 145 -1.35 -16.13 -12.62
N GLY A 146 -1.86 -16.46 -13.81
CA GLY A 146 -2.28 -17.78 -14.22
C GLY A 146 -3.66 -18.20 -13.72
N HIS A 147 -4.10 -19.38 -14.18
CA HIS A 147 -5.32 -20.01 -13.71
C HIS A 147 -5.07 -20.75 -12.38
N ARG A 148 -5.57 -20.17 -11.28
CA ARG A 148 -5.27 -20.54 -9.89
C ARG A 148 -6.56 -20.67 -9.05
N PRO A 149 -7.47 -21.60 -9.41
CA PRO A 149 -8.71 -21.80 -8.65
C PRO A 149 -8.46 -22.21 -7.19
N ASP A 150 -7.29 -22.79 -6.91
CA ASP A 150 -6.81 -23.14 -5.57
C ASP A 150 -6.62 -21.94 -4.64
N LEU A 151 -6.47 -20.73 -5.19
CA LEU A 151 -6.21 -19.52 -4.41
C LEU A 151 -7.44 -18.62 -4.21
N VAL A 152 -8.60 -18.97 -4.76
CA VAL A 152 -9.81 -18.12 -4.72
C VAL A 152 -10.21 -17.74 -3.30
N ASP A 153 -10.22 -18.68 -2.36
CA ASP A 153 -10.59 -18.40 -0.96
C ASP A 153 -9.57 -17.47 -0.27
N ARG A 154 -8.29 -17.61 -0.60
CA ARG A 154 -7.24 -16.72 -0.09
C ARG A 154 -7.43 -15.29 -0.63
N LEU A 155 -7.69 -15.14 -1.93
CA LEU A 155 -7.94 -13.84 -2.56
C LEU A 155 -9.19 -13.18 -1.98
N ARG A 156 -10.24 -13.96 -1.76
CA ARG A 156 -11.45 -13.52 -1.05
C ARG A 156 -11.11 -13.02 0.35
N GLY A 157 -10.28 -13.73 1.10
CA GLY A 157 -9.81 -13.33 2.43
C GLY A 157 -9.16 -11.94 2.42
N LEU A 158 -8.23 -11.70 1.50
CA LEU A 158 -7.47 -10.44 1.38
C LEU A 158 -8.34 -9.20 1.14
N ILE A 159 -9.41 -9.34 0.36
CA ILE A 159 -10.33 -8.21 0.09
C ILE A 159 -11.46 -8.09 1.13
N THR A 160 -11.51 -9.00 2.10
CA THR A 160 -12.53 -9.02 3.16
C THR A 160 -11.97 -8.53 4.48
N ALA A 161 -10.81 -9.05 4.87
CA ALA A 161 -10.09 -8.66 6.07
C ALA A 161 -9.18 -7.47 5.72
N THR A 162 -9.69 -6.26 5.94
CA THR A 162 -8.99 -5.01 5.60
C THR A 162 -9.15 -3.98 6.71
N HIS A 163 -8.17 -3.08 6.81
CA HIS A 163 -8.17 -1.96 7.76
C HIS A 163 -7.77 -0.64 7.09
N ALA A 164 -8.02 0.47 7.78
CA ALA A 164 -7.47 1.77 7.41
C ALA A 164 -5.98 1.79 7.78
N PRO A 165 -5.07 1.96 6.81
CA PRO A 165 -3.65 2.04 7.13
C PRO A 165 -3.33 3.35 7.85
N ASP A 166 -2.35 3.31 8.75
CA ASP A 166 -1.76 4.54 9.29
C ASP A 166 -0.73 5.14 8.32
N ASP A 167 -0.29 6.37 8.61
CA ASP A 167 0.67 7.09 7.78
C ASP A 167 1.99 6.32 7.59
N ALA A 168 2.45 5.59 8.62
CA ALA A 168 3.70 4.85 8.57
C ALA A 168 3.57 3.60 7.69
N GLU A 169 2.43 2.93 7.77
CA GLU A 169 2.08 1.80 6.92
C GLU A 169 1.91 2.22 5.46
N LEU A 170 1.16 3.29 5.18
CA LEU A 170 1.05 3.85 3.82
C LEU A 170 2.43 4.19 3.26
N LEU A 171 3.26 4.86 4.03
CA LEU A 171 4.62 5.16 3.61
C LEU A 171 5.44 3.90 3.32
N ARG A 172 5.34 2.86 4.16
CA ARG A 172 6.03 1.59 3.91
C ARG A 172 5.57 0.93 2.61
N LEU A 173 4.28 1.04 2.27
CA LEU A 173 3.71 0.45 1.07
C LEU A 173 4.05 1.23 -0.20
N LEU A 174 4.05 2.56 -0.13
CA LEU A 174 4.16 3.43 -1.31
C LEU A 174 5.61 3.83 -1.62
N ARG A 175 6.46 3.90 -0.59
CA ARG A 175 7.84 4.35 -0.72
C ARG A 175 8.73 3.18 -1.16
N SER A 176 8.83 2.97 -2.47
CA SER A 176 9.75 1.97 -3.02
C SER A 176 11.21 2.28 -2.66
N ASP A 177 12.08 1.28 -2.70
CA ASP A 177 13.53 1.45 -2.49
C ASP A 177 14.19 2.44 -3.45
N TYR A 178 13.56 2.68 -4.62
CA TYR A 178 14.02 3.62 -5.64
C TYR A 178 13.34 4.99 -5.54
N TYR A 179 12.47 5.20 -4.55
CA TYR A 179 11.82 6.49 -4.35
C TYR A 179 12.86 7.52 -3.90
N GLN A 180 13.14 8.47 -4.79
CA GLN A 180 14.02 9.60 -4.52
C GLN A 180 13.23 10.88 -4.70
N THR A 181 13.33 11.75 -3.70
CA THR A 181 13.00 13.17 -3.82
C THR A 181 14.30 13.95 -3.94
N ASP A 182 14.26 15.20 -4.39
CA ASP A 182 15.42 16.09 -4.60
C ASP A 182 16.34 16.30 -3.37
N TRP A 183 16.06 15.62 -2.26
CA TRP A 183 16.70 15.72 -0.95
C TRP A 183 17.17 14.36 -0.40
N SER A 184 17.29 13.32 -1.24
CA SER A 184 17.92 12.03 -0.90
C SER A 184 19.45 12.09 -0.99
#